data_AF-A0A0X1SW16-F1
#
_entry.id   AF-A0A0X1SW16-F1
#
_cell.length_a   1.000
_cell.length_b   1.000
_cell.length_c   1.000
_cell.angle_alpha   90.00
_cell.angle_beta   90.00
_cell.angle_gamma   90.00
#
_symmetry.space_group_name_H-M   'P 1'
#
loop_
_entity.id
_entity.type
_entity.pdbx_description
1 polymer ?
#
loop_
_entity_poly.entity_id
_entity_poly.type
_entity_poly.pdbx_seq_one_letter_code
_entity_poly.pdbx_strand_id
1 'polypeptide(L)'
;MSNDIGGSQLLGRGLNKLDWASESKECQKVGDTESAKRTVTYDNKPYSIGQHVTLDPMSKEDYFTESFSSHEEYEKHTQSSVQAKGSYGAFSAGFKATFGSDISQLEEREAAIYSHTVRLWKLTLAVNPDNATEVFKNRVKELPHTFDPADAKTFFNFFVDFGADIVNEVLVGGSLNYAMTASKSYLSNKTSLKAMVEAEYGAFVSATASTEIKEEVKRHLANRNSRLTTSGGTHSISFSSLTPRDYSADFAAWRKSLPDSPRVVELKLAPVFLFVREGSTRNALEEAYQWYTSYKAEIDANWAESVIVLGRATRQSSLNAATNGPALRAVFIDNKSKNTSESFHYPPAADAPTDAFDQFWDALALLLKQKSGHKLLLATERWPRDARYYPGRAMREALLDNGASDKTLKRWESLAKHMQPNQGAGLTYALAGNDLEVPGVDGLIAGFGKPGYDLNPRVKISARLSHDSLGKVKLVQTGKTIEDTQTILYRVRNNTGDHPALAVDPQNKTRVVMQAPDTSNPGQLWYMPELEKPYPEINNPILLINYETGSCLQGMLDHGDCRLHPIKPGRQEDDVIWDRRGGDVFHLLMVYYHMRSLCLTQVEKRAAVRPWREPHGMDWLREQQQPHR
;
A
#
# COMPACT_ATOMS: atom_id res chain seq x y z
N MET A 1 -27.67 9.45 38.08
CA MET A 1 -26.72 9.30 36.95
C MET A 1 -27.54 9.30 35.68
N SER A 2 -27.24 10.17 34.71
CA SER A 2 -28.02 10.25 33.46
C SER A 2 -27.85 8.95 32.67
N ASN A 3 -28.94 8.23 32.38
CA ASN A 3 -28.93 7.12 31.43
C ASN A 3 -28.96 7.71 30.01
N ASP A 4 -27.85 8.32 29.61
CA ASP A 4 -27.70 8.81 28.24
C ASP A 4 -27.72 7.62 27.28
N ILE A 5 -28.48 7.73 26.20
CA ILE A 5 -28.61 6.63 25.24
C ILE A 5 -27.29 6.40 24.50
N GLY A 6 -26.93 5.13 24.32
CA GLY A 6 -25.75 4.75 23.55
C GLY A 6 -25.81 5.33 22.13
N GLY A 7 -24.72 5.97 21.70
CA GLY A 7 -24.56 6.58 20.37
C GLY A 7 -24.69 8.11 20.36
N SER A 8 -25.30 8.69 21.39
CA SER A 8 -25.45 10.15 21.55
C SER A 8 -24.12 10.91 21.60
N GLN A 9 -23.05 10.26 22.07
CA GLN A 9 -21.71 10.84 22.15
C GLN A 9 -21.06 11.14 20.79
N LEU A 10 -21.43 10.41 19.73
CA LEU A 10 -20.94 10.62 18.36
C LEU A 10 -21.90 11.47 17.54
N LEU A 11 -23.21 11.39 17.81
CA LEU A 11 -24.22 12.16 17.08
C LEU A 11 -24.01 13.68 17.26
N GLY A 12 -24.05 14.41 16.14
CA GLY A 12 -23.78 15.85 16.08
C GLY A 12 -22.30 16.21 16.15
N ARG A 13 -21.39 15.24 16.26
CA ARG A 13 -19.95 15.51 16.30
C ARG A 13 -19.39 15.75 14.90
N GLY A 14 -18.47 16.68 14.82
CA GLY A 14 -17.65 16.92 13.65
C GLY A 14 -16.77 15.72 13.30
N LEU A 15 -16.53 15.52 12.01
CA LEU A 15 -15.65 14.47 11.51
C LEU A 15 -15.02 14.92 10.20
N ASN A 16 -13.75 14.56 10.00
CA ASN A 16 -13.12 14.71 8.69
C ASN A 16 -13.02 13.33 8.02
N LYS A 17 -13.92 13.05 7.07
CA LYS A 17 -13.99 11.73 6.41
C LYS A 17 -12.69 11.32 5.72
N LEU A 18 -11.84 12.30 5.44
CA LEU A 18 -10.59 12.15 4.72
C LEU A 18 -9.41 11.73 5.61
N ASP A 19 -9.58 11.72 6.95
CA ASP A 19 -8.53 11.37 7.93
C ASP A 19 -8.87 10.05 8.70
N TRP A 20 -9.94 9.36 8.28
CA TRP A 20 -10.53 8.24 9.02
C TRP A 20 -9.67 6.97 9.06
N ALA A 21 -8.73 6.80 8.13
CA ALA A 21 -7.83 5.64 8.09
C ALA A 21 -6.63 5.74 9.07
N SER A 22 -6.52 6.84 9.82
CA SER A 22 -5.43 7.14 10.76
C SER A 22 -5.98 7.60 12.11
N GLU A 23 -5.12 7.72 13.13
CA GLU A 23 -5.47 8.38 14.40
C GLU A 23 -5.91 9.83 14.11
N SER A 24 -7.22 10.04 14.06
CA SER A 24 -7.80 11.35 13.71
C SER A 24 -7.93 12.24 14.94
N LYS A 25 -7.69 13.54 14.76
CA LYS A 25 -7.93 14.55 15.79
C LYS A 25 -9.42 14.61 16.12
N GLU A 26 -9.76 14.58 17.41
CA GLU A 26 -11.11 14.79 17.88
C GLU A 26 -11.64 16.18 17.47
N CYS A 27 -12.69 16.23 16.63
CA CYS A 27 -13.37 17.47 16.25
C CYS A 27 -14.49 17.83 17.24
N GLN A 28 -14.85 19.12 17.30
CA GLN A 28 -15.88 19.64 18.20
C GLN A 28 -17.31 19.21 17.81
N LYS A 29 -18.27 19.32 18.74
CA LYS A 29 -19.70 19.10 18.45
C LYS A 29 -20.28 20.27 17.65
N VAL A 30 -20.83 19.96 16.48
CA VAL A 30 -21.52 20.90 15.60
C VAL A 30 -23.03 20.89 15.87
N GLY A 31 -23.61 19.71 15.97
CA GLY A 31 -25.01 19.49 16.26
C GLY A 31 -25.30 19.51 17.77
N ASP A 32 -26.34 20.25 18.15
CA ASP A 32 -26.85 20.27 19.52
C ASP A 32 -27.70 19.03 19.78
N THR A 33 -27.10 18.08 20.50
CA THR A 33 -27.72 16.82 20.92
C THR A 33 -28.04 16.78 22.41
N GLU A 34 -27.78 17.86 23.15
CA GLU A 34 -27.80 17.86 24.63
C GLU A 34 -28.79 18.88 25.23
N SER A 35 -29.17 19.94 24.50
CA SER A 35 -30.09 20.94 25.03
C SER A 35 -31.50 20.40 25.23
N ALA A 36 -32.16 20.91 26.28
CA ALA A 36 -33.54 20.62 26.65
C ALA A 36 -33.86 19.11 26.59
N LYS A 37 -33.07 18.31 27.32
CA LYS A 37 -33.21 16.86 27.33
C LYS A 37 -34.62 16.44 27.71
N ARG A 38 -35.14 15.46 26.98
CA ARG A 38 -36.41 14.78 27.25
C ARG A 38 -36.17 13.30 27.51
N THR A 39 -37.05 12.70 28.29
CA THR A 39 -37.03 11.26 28.52
C THR A 39 -37.79 10.54 27.40
N VAL A 40 -37.15 9.53 26.82
CA VAL A 40 -37.76 8.59 25.87
C VAL A 40 -37.61 7.17 26.39
N THR A 41 -38.59 6.32 26.12
CA THR A 41 -38.55 4.92 26.57
C THR A 41 -38.21 4.02 25.40
N TYR A 42 -37.22 3.15 25.58
CA TYR A 42 -36.94 2.04 24.68
C TYR A 42 -36.88 0.75 25.51
N ASP A 43 -37.63 -0.28 25.10
CA ASP A 43 -37.70 -1.57 25.79
C ASP A 43 -37.96 -1.43 27.31
N ASN A 44 -38.94 -0.59 27.68
CA ASN A 44 -39.30 -0.24 29.07
C ASN A 44 -38.18 0.41 29.92
N LYS A 45 -37.03 0.74 29.32
CA LYS A 45 -35.94 1.49 29.95
C LYS A 45 -36.03 2.98 29.56
N PRO A 46 -36.02 3.91 30.52
CA PRO A 46 -36.01 5.34 30.24
C PRO A 46 -34.59 5.82 29.88
N TYR A 47 -34.49 6.59 28.80
CA TYR A 47 -33.26 7.21 28.30
C TYR A 47 -33.44 8.72 28.17
N SER A 48 -32.35 9.46 28.36
CA SER A 48 -32.32 10.91 28.15
C SER A 48 -31.76 11.25 26.76
N ILE A 49 -32.49 12.05 25.98
CA ILE A 49 -32.04 12.55 24.67
C ILE A 49 -32.32 14.05 24.52
N GLY A 50 -31.48 14.78 23.79
CA GLY A 50 -31.73 16.19 23.49
C GLY A 50 -32.99 16.41 22.64
N GLN A 51 -33.56 17.62 22.71
CA GLN A 51 -34.80 17.96 22.02
C GLN A 51 -34.73 17.79 20.48
N HIS A 52 -33.54 17.95 19.90
CA HIS A 52 -33.30 17.85 18.45
C HIS A 52 -32.95 16.44 17.98
N VAL A 53 -32.91 15.47 18.90
CA VAL A 53 -32.60 14.07 18.60
C VAL A 53 -33.90 13.28 18.46
N THR A 54 -33.99 12.52 17.38
CA THR A 54 -35.03 11.52 17.17
C THR A 54 -34.46 10.14 17.42
N LEU A 55 -35.15 9.36 18.25
CA LEU A 55 -34.89 7.93 18.47
C LEU A 55 -35.96 7.15 17.73
N ASP A 56 -35.53 6.38 16.73
CA ASP A 56 -36.39 5.40 16.04
C ASP A 56 -35.99 4.00 16.52
N PRO A 57 -36.88 3.26 17.21
CA PRO A 57 -36.66 1.86 17.52
C PRO A 57 -36.47 1.08 16.22
N MET A 58 -35.42 0.26 16.17
CA MET A 58 -35.12 -0.59 15.03
C MET A 58 -35.17 -2.05 15.51
N SER A 59 -35.70 -2.92 14.67
CA SER A 59 -35.52 -4.36 14.82
C SER A 59 -35.18 -4.90 13.45
N LYS A 60 -33.96 -4.56 13.01
CA LYS A 60 -33.44 -4.94 11.70
C LYS A 60 -32.10 -5.59 11.86
N GLU A 61 -31.95 -6.73 11.20
CA GLU A 61 -30.69 -7.45 11.09
C GLU A 61 -30.35 -7.55 9.63
N ASP A 62 -29.11 -7.18 9.30
CA ASP A 62 -28.57 -7.39 7.98
C ASP A 62 -27.31 -8.23 8.10
N TYR A 63 -27.07 -9.04 7.08
CA TYR A 63 -25.82 -9.73 6.90
C TYR A 63 -25.31 -9.54 5.48
N PHE A 64 -24.00 -9.55 5.32
CA PHE A 64 -23.36 -9.58 4.03
C PHE A 64 -22.10 -10.43 4.09
N THR A 65 -21.71 -10.93 2.92
CA THR A 65 -20.42 -11.61 2.74
C THR A 65 -19.69 -10.99 1.58
N GLU A 66 -18.43 -10.64 1.81
CA GLU A 66 -17.54 -10.09 0.79
C GLU A 66 -16.18 -10.77 0.82
N SER A 67 -15.53 -10.81 -0.34
CA SER A 67 -14.21 -11.37 -0.54
C SER A 67 -13.29 -10.34 -1.19
N PHE A 68 -12.02 -10.40 -0.83
CA PHE A 68 -10.97 -9.50 -1.30
C PHE A 68 -9.76 -10.33 -1.70
N SER A 69 -9.27 -10.09 -2.91
CA SER A 69 -8.07 -10.73 -3.44
C SER A 69 -6.78 -9.96 -3.09
N SER A 70 -6.91 -8.73 -2.55
CA SER A 70 -5.78 -7.92 -2.09
C SER A 70 -6.17 -6.92 -0.98
N HIS A 71 -5.15 -6.32 -0.34
CA HIS A 71 -5.34 -5.30 0.69
C HIS A 71 -5.92 -4.02 0.08
N GLU A 72 -5.46 -3.67 -1.12
CA GLU A 72 -5.91 -2.52 -1.89
C GLU A 72 -7.39 -2.65 -2.27
N GLU A 73 -7.87 -3.85 -2.56
CA GLU A 73 -9.29 -4.09 -2.83
C GLU A 73 -10.14 -3.83 -1.58
N TYR A 74 -9.69 -4.29 -0.41
CA TYR A 74 -10.34 -4.00 0.88
C TYR A 74 -10.34 -2.51 1.22
N GLU A 75 -9.19 -1.84 1.09
CA GLU A 75 -9.09 -0.39 1.33
C GLU A 75 -9.95 0.40 0.36
N LYS A 76 -9.95 0.04 -0.92
CA LYS A 76 -10.82 0.65 -1.94
C LYS A 76 -12.29 0.42 -1.63
N HIS A 77 -12.67 -0.78 -1.19
CA HIS A 77 -14.05 -1.09 -0.80
C HIS A 77 -14.50 -0.27 0.41
N THR A 78 -13.63 -0.17 1.42
CA THR A 78 -13.84 0.66 2.61
C THR A 78 -14.01 2.13 2.24
N GLN A 79 -13.09 2.68 1.43
CA GLN A 79 -13.16 4.06 0.95
C GLN A 79 -14.41 4.31 0.08
N SER A 80 -14.77 3.37 -0.80
CA SER A 80 -15.96 3.49 -1.65
C SER A 80 -17.24 3.46 -0.83
N SER A 81 -17.31 2.64 0.21
CA SER A 81 -18.45 2.58 1.14
C SER A 81 -18.62 3.90 1.89
N VAL A 82 -17.51 4.50 2.34
CA VAL A 82 -17.49 5.82 2.96
C VAL A 82 -17.91 6.92 1.99
N GLN A 83 -17.40 6.91 0.75
CA GLN A 83 -17.67 7.94 -0.25
C GLN A 83 -19.08 7.88 -0.84
N ALA A 84 -19.59 6.69 -1.16
CA ALA A 84 -20.87 6.50 -1.85
C ALA A 84 -22.08 6.62 -0.92
N LYS A 85 -21.93 6.20 0.35
CA LYS A 85 -23.05 6.13 1.30
C LYS A 85 -22.88 7.07 2.49
N GLY A 86 -21.72 7.70 2.66
CA GLY A 86 -21.38 8.44 3.89
C GLY A 86 -21.47 7.55 5.13
N SER A 87 -21.44 6.22 4.94
CA SER A 87 -21.78 5.24 5.97
C SER A 87 -20.53 4.47 6.42
N TYR A 88 -20.25 4.46 7.71
CA TYR A 88 -19.14 3.70 8.28
C TYR A 88 -19.70 2.54 9.07
N GLY A 89 -19.13 1.34 8.92
CA GLY A 89 -19.63 0.12 9.56
C GLY A 89 -18.56 -0.93 9.79
N ALA A 90 -18.86 -2.20 9.50
CA ALA A 90 -17.97 -3.35 9.71
C ALA A 90 -16.57 -3.24 9.06
N PHE A 91 -16.38 -2.32 8.11
CA PHE A 91 -15.11 -2.04 7.42
C PHE A 91 -14.30 -0.88 8.03
N SER A 92 -14.79 -0.27 9.10
CA SER A 92 -14.10 0.87 9.75
C SER A 92 -12.85 0.47 10.52
N ALA A 93 -12.74 -0.81 10.88
CA ALA A 93 -11.53 -1.36 11.48
C ALA A 93 -10.53 -1.69 10.37
N GLY A 94 -9.30 -1.16 10.46
CA GLY A 94 -8.27 -1.42 9.45
C GLY A 94 -8.02 -2.92 9.22
N PHE A 95 -7.51 -3.28 8.04
CA PHE A 95 -7.38 -4.68 7.60
C PHE A 95 -6.79 -5.63 8.66
N LYS A 96 -5.71 -5.21 9.35
CA LYS A 96 -5.06 -5.99 10.41
C LYS A 96 -5.95 -6.27 11.62
N ALA A 97 -6.80 -5.31 11.99
CA ALA A 97 -7.75 -5.50 13.09
C ALA A 97 -8.80 -6.55 12.71
N THR A 98 -9.22 -6.55 11.43
CA THR A 98 -10.24 -7.45 10.88
C THR A 98 -9.71 -8.86 10.65
N PHE A 99 -8.53 -9.01 10.02
CA PHE A 99 -7.99 -10.30 9.57
C PHE A 99 -6.77 -10.82 10.37
N GLY A 100 -6.17 -9.99 11.23
CA GLY A 100 -4.99 -10.34 12.05
C GLY A 100 -3.68 -9.71 11.58
N SER A 101 -2.68 -9.66 12.47
CA SER A 101 -1.35 -9.07 12.22
C SER A 101 -0.44 -9.91 11.35
N ASP A 102 -0.66 -11.22 11.31
CA ASP A 102 0.29 -12.21 10.76
C ASP A 102 0.13 -12.36 9.23
N ILE A 103 -0.81 -11.62 8.65
CA ILE A 103 -1.14 -11.61 7.23
C ILE A 103 -0.43 -10.41 6.60
N SER A 104 0.89 -10.53 6.46
CA SER A 104 1.74 -9.47 5.95
C SER A 104 1.72 -9.36 4.42
N GLN A 105 1.25 -10.39 3.69
CA GLN A 105 1.19 -10.45 2.22
C GLN A 105 -0.05 -11.24 1.74
N LEU A 106 -1.00 -10.58 1.07
CA LEU A 106 -2.17 -11.20 0.43
C LEU A 106 -1.90 -11.62 -1.03
N GLU A 107 -0.67 -11.46 -1.53
CA GLU A 107 -0.32 -11.89 -2.89
C GLU A 107 -0.62 -13.39 -3.09
N GLU A 108 -0.44 -14.21 -2.04
CA GLU A 108 -0.67 -15.65 -2.04
C GLU A 108 -1.99 -16.11 -1.38
N ARG A 109 -2.78 -15.20 -0.80
CA ARG A 109 -3.99 -15.53 -0.03
C ARG A 109 -5.19 -14.67 -0.44
N GLU A 110 -6.38 -15.25 -0.42
CA GLU A 110 -7.63 -14.47 -0.47
C GLU A 110 -8.16 -14.26 0.94
N ALA A 111 -8.93 -13.18 1.11
CA ALA A 111 -9.61 -12.85 2.36
C ALA A 111 -11.11 -12.76 2.12
N ALA A 112 -11.92 -13.13 3.11
CA ALA A 112 -13.37 -12.93 3.07
C ALA A 112 -13.92 -12.64 4.47
N ILE A 113 -14.97 -11.85 4.53
CA ILE A 113 -15.65 -11.46 5.76
C ILE A 113 -17.14 -11.70 5.63
N TYR A 114 -17.72 -12.37 6.63
CA TYR A 114 -19.15 -12.37 6.89
C TYR A 114 -19.42 -11.41 8.04
N SER A 115 -20.25 -10.40 7.81
CA SER A 115 -20.66 -9.47 8.84
C SER A 115 -22.14 -9.64 9.12
N HIS A 116 -22.49 -9.79 10.40
CA HIS A 116 -23.86 -9.80 10.90
C HIS A 116 -24.05 -8.58 11.79
N THR A 117 -24.89 -7.65 11.37
CA THR A 117 -25.19 -6.43 12.13
C THR A 117 -26.63 -6.45 12.62
N VAL A 118 -26.80 -6.36 13.94
CA VAL A 118 -28.09 -6.23 14.62
C VAL A 118 -28.26 -4.77 15.03
N ARG A 119 -29.35 -4.14 14.57
CA ARG A 119 -29.66 -2.73 14.86
C ARG A 119 -30.85 -2.66 15.80
N LEU A 120 -30.62 -2.07 16.97
CA LEU A 120 -31.60 -1.91 18.05
C LEU A 120 -32.35 -0.57 17.97
N TRP A 121 -31.64 0.50 17.63
CA TRP A 121 -32.24 1.80 17.39
C TRP A 121 -31.38 2.65 16.48
N LYS A 122 -32.02 3.68 15.93
CA LYS A 122 -31.40 4.73 15.15
C LYS A 122 -31.57 6.05 15.90
N LEU A 123 -30.49 6.80 16.04
CA LEU A 123 -30.54 8.19 16.47
C LEU A 123 -30.27 9.09 15.28
N THR A 124 -31.17 10.05 15.06
CA THR A 124 -31.05 11.00 13.95
C THR A 124 -31.03 12.41 14.50
N LEU A 125 -30.12 13.22 13.99
CA LEU A 125 -30.12 14.67 14.13
C LEU A 125 -30.51 15.25 12.76
N ALA A 126 -31.66 15.92 12.71
CA ALA A 126 -32.09 16.55 11.48
C ALA A 126 -31.07 17.62 11.04
N VAL A 127 -30.74 17.61 9.75
CA VAL A 127 -29.86 18.60 9.12
C VAL A 127 -30.62 19.93 9.05
N ASN A 128 -30.46 20.73 10.10
CA ASN A 128 -31.11 22.02 10.25
C ASN A 128 -30.14 22.98 10.97
N PRO A 129 -29.87 24.17 10.42
CA PRO A 129 -29.02 25.17 11.06
C PRO A 129 -29.42 25.57 12.48
N ASP A 130 -30.71 25.49 12.81
CA ASP A 130 -31.19 25.81 14.16
C ASP A 130 -30.75 24.77 15.19
N ASN A 131 -30.50 23.54 14.75
CA ASN A 131 -30.02 22.43 15.57
C ASN A 131 -28.50 22.49 15.80
N ALA A 132 -27.80 23.55 15.40
CA ALA A 132 -26.36 23.68 15.65
C ALA A 132 -26.05 24.22 17.06
N THR A 133 -24.88 23.89 17.60
CA THR A 133 -24.41 24.42 18.89
C THR A 133 -24.10 25.92 18.80
N GLU A 134 -24.21 26.64 19.91
CA GLU A 134 -23.88 28.07 19.95
C GLU A 134 -22.40 28.35 19.64
N VAL A 135 -21.50 27.44 20.03
CA VAL A 135 -20.07 27.53 19.70
C VAL A 135 -19.87 27.49 18.18
N PHE A 136 -20.52 26.54 17.49
CA PHE A 136 -20.47 26.45 16.03
C PHE A 136 -21.08 27.69 15.38
N LYS A 137 -22.28 28.12 15.81
CA LYS A 137 -22.96 29.31 15.26
C LYS A 137 -22.11 30.57 15.40
N ASN A 138 -21.42 30.74 16.53
CA ASN A 138 -20.53 31.89 16.73
C ASN A 138 -19.32 31.83 15.80
N ARG A 139 -18.69 30.66 15.63
CA ARG A 139 -17.59 30.52 14.68
C ARG A 139 -18.02 30.74 13.23
N VAL A 140 -19.22 30.33 12.85
CA VAL A 140 -19.79 30.59 11.52
C VAL A 140 -19.94 32.09 11.25
N LYS A 141 -20.29 32.90 12.26
CA LYS A 141 -20.38 34.38 12.11
C LYS A 141 -19.02 35.03 11.83
N GLU A 142 -17.93 34.37 12.20
CA GLU A 142 -16.56 34.83 11.97
C GLU A 142 -16.02 34.43 10.58
N LEU A 143 -16.76 33.61 9.82
CA LEU A 143 -16.37 33.22 8.47
C LEU A 143 -16.64 34.35 7.47
N PRO A 144 -15.74 34.57 6.48
CA PRO A 144 -15.99 35.46 5.37
C PRO A 144 -17.26 35.10 4.59
N HIS A 145 -17.88 36.09 3.95
CA HIS A 145 -19.07 35.91 3.12
C HIS A 145 -18.77 35.38 1.70
N THR A 146 -17.50 35.36 1.31
CA THR A 146 -17.03 34.87 0.01
C THR A 146 -15.83 33.97 0.24
N PHE A 147 -15.71 32.92 -0.56
CA PHE A 147 -14.53 32.07 -0.53
C PHE A 147 -13.55 32.51 -1.62
N ASP A 148 -12.35 32.92 -1.19
CA ASP A 148 -11.22 33.10 -2.08
C ASP A 148 -10.23 31.94 -1.84
N PRO A 149 -9.97 31.08 -2.84
CA PRO A 149 -8.93 30.06 -2.75
C PRO A 149 -7.56 30.59 -2.31
N ALA A 150 -7.23 31.85 -2.64
CA ALA A 150 -5.97 32.49 -2.24
C ALA A 150 -5.92 32.90 -0.75
N ASP A 151 -7.07 32.99 -0.07
CA ASP A 151 -7.21 33.30 1.37
C ASP A 151 -8.14 32.29 2.08
N ALA A 152 -7.88 31.00 1.85
CA ALA A 152 -8.74 29.92 2.31
C ALA A 152 -8.53 29.51 3.79
N LYS A 153 -7.52 30.09 4.46
CA LYS A 153 -7.06 29.71 5.80
C LYS A 153 -8.19 29.71 6.84
N THR A 154 -9.04 30.73 6.82
CA THR A 154 -10.12 30.88 7.81
C THR A 154 -11.15 29.74 7.72
N PHE A 155 -11.49 29.31 6.51
CA PHE A 155 -12.39 28.17 6.28
C PHE A 155 -11.74 26.82 6.63
N PHE A 156 -10.44 26.66 6.45
CA PHE A 156 -9.77 25.38 6.77
C PHE A 156 -9.52 25.20 8.24
N ASN A 157 -9.16 26.27 8.96
CA ASN A 157 -9.13 26.20 10.42
C ASN A 157 -10.51 25.83 10.98
N PHE A 158 -11.59 26.34 10.37
CA PHE A 158 -12.94 25.92 10.70
C PHE A 158 -13.17 24.41 10.49
N PHE A 159 -12.77 23.83 9.35
CA PHE A 159 -12.87 22.38 9.12
C PHE A 159 -11.94 21.55 10.03
N VAL A 160 -10.81 22.09 10.47
CA VAL A 160 -9.91 21.42 11.43
C VAL A 160 -10.51 21.36 12.84
N ASP A 161 -11.31 22.36 13.21
CA ASP A 161 -11.95 22.43 14.53
C ASP A 161 -13.26 21.63 14.57
N PHE A 162 -14.06 21.70 13.51
CA PHE A 162 -15.43 21.15 13.46
C PHE A 162 -15.60 19.97 12.50
N GLY A 163 -14.56 19.57 11.78
CA GLY A 163 -14.68 18.60 10.69
C GLY A 163 -15.27 19.21 9.42
N ALA A 164 -15.06 18.52 8.28
CA ALA A 164 -15.71 18.86 7.01
C ALA A 164 -17.12 18.25 6.92
N ASP A 165 -17.38 17.21 7.69
CA ASP A 165 -18.65 16.49 7.76
C ASP A 165 -19.10 16.38 9.23
N ILE A 166 -20.38 16.07 9.44
CA ILE A 166 -20.99 15.88 10.76
C ILE A 166 -21.70 14.55 10.79
N VAL A 167 -21.58 13.83 11.90
CA VAL A 167 -22.40 12.64 12.16
C VAL A 167 -23.84 13.05 12.41
N ASN A 168 -24.71 12.89 11.42
CA ASN A 168 -26.13 13.25 11.53
C ASN A 168 -27.04 12.05 11.79
N GLU A 169 -26.52 10.82 11.66
CA GLU A 169 -27.24 9.60 12.01
C GLU A 169 -26.28 8.59 12.64
N VAL A 170 -26.73 7.89 13.68
CA VAL A 170 -26.05 6.70 14.20
C VAL A 170 -27.03 5.55 14.34
N LEU A 171 -26.60 4.37 13.90
CA LEU A 171 -27.29 3.11 14.11
C LEU A 171 -26.55 2.35 15.21
N VAL A 172 -27.32 1.93 16.21
CA VAL A 172 -26.80 1.42 17.47
C VAL A 172 -27.32 0.00 17.68
N GLY A 173 -26.43 -0.89 18.10
CA GLY A 173 -26.74 -2.27 18.37
C GLY A 173 -25.47 -3.09 18.56
N GLY A 174 -25.30 -4.15 17.76
CA GLY A 174 -24.07 -4.93 17.77
C GLY A 174 -23.73 -5.53 16.41
N SER A 175 -22.45 -5.76 16.20
CA SER A 175 -21.94 -6.39 14.98
C SER A 175 -21.08 -7.58 15.33
N LEU A 176 -21.24 -8.67 14.58
CA LEU A 176 -20.37 -9.84 14.62
C LEU A 176 -19.71 -9.98 13.25
N ASN A 177 -18.38 -9.98 13.23
CA ASN A 177 -17.59 -10.13 12.02
C ASN A 177 -16.83 -11.46 12.09
N TYR A 178 -17.13 -12.36 11.15
CA TYR A 178 -16.41 -13.60 10.93
C TYR A 178 -15.52 -13.45 9.70
N ALA A 179 -14.22 -13.26 9.94
CA ALA A 179 -13.22 -13.07 8.91
C ALA A 179 -12.46 -14.38 8.66
N MET A 180 -12.12 -14.67 7.41
CA MET A 180 -11.33 -15.85 7.01
C MET A 180 -10.31 -15.46 5.94
N THR A 181 -9.16 -16.13 5.96
CA THR A 181 -8.20 -16.11 4.85
C THR A 181 -7.77 -17.52 4.48
N ALA A 182 -7.52 -17.77 3.19
CA ALA A 182 -7.02 -19.04 2.68
C ALA A 182 -6.03 -18.82 1.53
N SER A 183 -5.13 -19.77 1.30
CA SER A 183 -4.14 -19.68 0.21
C SER A 183 -4.80 -19.82 -1.17
N LYS A 184 -4.38 -19.01 -2.14
CA LYS A 184 -4.92 -19.04 -3.52
C LYS A 184 -4.73 -20.39 -4.21
N SER A 185 -3.61 -21.08 -3.95
CA SER A 185 -3.32 -22.43 -4.44
C SER A 185 -4.31 -23.49 -3.94
N TYR A 186 -4.96 -23.25 -2.81
CA TYR A 186 -5.99 -24.11 -2.26
C TYR A 186 -7.36 -23.82 -2.89
N LEU A 187 -7.67 -22.54 -3.12
CA LEU A 187 -8.94 -22.08 -3.69
C LEU A 187 -9.06 -22.35 -5.20
N SER A 188 -7.94 -22.43 -5.93
CA SER A 188 -7.92 -22.72 -7.36
C SER A 188 -8.48 -24.09 -7.75
N ASN A 189 -8.70 -24.98 -6.77
CA ASN A 189 -9.16 -26.34 -7.01
C ASN A 189 -10.60 -26.64 -6.55
N LYS A 190 -11.19 -25.89 -5.60
CA LYS A 190 -12.57 -26.11 -5.08
C LYS A 190 -13.10 -24.87 -4.36
N THR A 191 -14.34 -24.47 -4.69
CA THR A 191 -15.26 -23.56 -3.97
C THR A 191 -14.72 -22.16 -3.59
N SER A 192 -15.45 -21.09 -3.94
CA SER A 192 -15.04 -19.72 -3.58
C SER A 192 -14.90 -19.52 -2.06
N LEU A 193 -13.90 -18.74 -1.63
CA LEU A 193 -13.66 -18.44 -0.21
C LEU A 193 -14.90 -17.82 0.48
N LYS A 194 -15.68 -17.04 -0.29
CA LYS A 194 -16.97 -16.49 0.14
C LYS A 194 -17.94 -17.58 0.59
N ALA A 195 -18.12 -18.63 -0.22
CA ALA A 195 -19.00 -19.75 0.11
C ALA A 195 -18.47 -20.57 1.29
N MET A 196 -17.15 -20.72 1.43
CA MET A 196 -16.55 -21.36 2.61
C MET A 196 -16.88 -20.58 3.89
N VAL A 197 -16.72 -19.26 3.89
CA VAL A 197 -17.05 -18.39 5.02
C VAL A 197 -18.52 -18.51 5.43
N GLU A 198 -19.45 -18.49 4.47
CA GLU A 198 -20.88 -18.64 4.72
C GLU A 198 -21.21 -20.02 5.32
N ALA A 199 -20.61 -21.08 4.77
CA ALA A 199 -20.80 -22.44 5.26
C ALA A 199 -20.26 -22.62 6.69
N GLU A 200 -19.08 -22.09 6.98
CA GLU A 200 -18.45 -22.15 8.31
C GLU A 200 -19.23 -21.35 9.36
N TYR A 201 -19.67 -20.14 9.01
CA TYR A 201 -20.53 -19.34 9.87
C TYR A 201 -21.84 -20.09 10.16
N GLY A 202 -22.47 -20.65 9.12
CA GLY A 202 -23.68 -21.49 9.23
C GLY A 202 -23.48 -22.74 10.08
N ALA A 203 -22.32 -23.38 9.98
CA ALA A 203 -21.98 -24.63 10.65
C ALA A 203 -21.74 -24.45 12.15
N PHE A 204 -20.97 -23.43 12.52
CA PHE A 204 -20.44 -23.29 13.87
C PHE A 204 -21.00 -22.11 14.65
N VAL A 205 -21.42 -21.02 13.98
CA VAL A 205 -21.87 -19.80 14.67
C VAL A 205 -23.38 -19.75 14.79
N SER A 206 -24.12 -19.93 13.69
CA SER A 206 -25.60 -19.94 13.72
C SER A 206 -26.21 -21.34 13.85
N ALA A 207 -25.41 -22.41 13.68
CA ALA A 207 -25.84 -23.81 13.67
C ALA A 207 -26.99 -24.13 12.70
N THR A 208 -27.10 -23.39 11.60
CA THR A 208 -28.12 -23.57 10.55
C THR A 208 -27.70 -24.52 9.43
N ALA A 209 -26.44 -24.97 9.39
CA ALA A 209 -25.96 -25.88 8.35
C ALA A 209 -26.28 -27.36 8.60
N SER A 210 -26.44 -28.14 7.53
CA SER A 210 -26.65 -29.60 7.59
C SER A 210 -25.41 -30.35 8.10
N THR A 211 -25.59 -31.59 8.56
CA THR A 211 -24.48 -32.43 9.04
C THR A 211 -23.42 -32.68 7.97
N GLU A 212 -23.83 -32.82 6.71
CA GLU A 212 -22.91 -32.99 5.58
C GLU A 212 -21.99 -31.78 5.39
N ILE A 213 -22.56 -30.56 5.46
CA ILE A 213 -21.80 -29.31 5.36
C ILE A 213 -20.85 -29.15 6.55
N LYS A 214 -21.27 -29.55 7.77
CA LYS A 214 -20.40 -29.50 8.97
C LYS A 214 -19.17 -30.42 8.80
N GLU A 215 -19.35 -31.61 8.25
CA GLU A 215 -18.24 -32.55 8.01
C GLU A 215 -17.33 -32.11 6.85
N GLU A 216 -17.90 -31.49 5.80
CA GLU A 216 -17.11 -30.87 4.72
C GLU A 216 -16.24 -29.73 5.25
N VAL A 217 -16.84 -28.80 6.00
CA VAL A 217 -16.12 -27.67 6.63
C VAL A 217 -14.96 -28.15 7.50
N LYS A 218 -15.15 -29.21 8.32
CA LYS A 218 -14.08 -29.77 9.17
C LYS A 218 -12.86 -30.24 8.36
N ARG A 219 -13.05 -30.75 7.15
CA ARG A 219 -11.96 -31.20 6.27
C ARG A 219 -11.12 -30.05 5.72
N HIS A 220 -11.65 -28.82 5.78
CA HIS A 220 -11.03 -27.63 5.19
C HIS A 220 -10.33 -26.72 6.21
N LEU A 221 -10.46 -27.01 7.51
CA LEU A 221 -9.90 -26.20 8.60
C LEU A 221 -8.39 -26.00 8.52
N ALA A 222 -7.64 -26.99 8.03
CA ALA A 222 -6.17 -26.94 7.97
C ALA A 222 -5.60 -25.93 6.97
N ASN A 223 -6.41 -25.49 5.98
CA ASN A 223 -5.95 -24.63 4.88
C ASN A 223 -6.46 -23.19 4.99
N ARG A 224 -7.06 -22.82 6.12
CA ARG A 224 -7.60 -21.49 6.37
C ARG A 224 -7.10 -20.93 7.70
N ASN A 225 -7.24 -19.62 7.88
CA ASN A 225 -7.24 -18.97 9.19
C ASN A 225 -8.56 -18.20 9.34
N SER A 226 -9.19 -18.22 10.50
CA SER A 226 -10.41 -17.46 10.76
C SER A 226 -10.41 -16.77 12.11
N ARG A 227 -11.22 -15.72 12.19
CA ARG A 227 -11.38 -14.89 13.37
C ARG A 227 -12.82 -14.45 13.50
N LEU A 228 -13.33 -14.52 14.71
CA LEU A 228 -14.64 -13.96 15.06
C LEU A 228 -14.41 -12.78 16.00
N THR A 229 -15.00 -11.64 15.67
CA THR A 229 -14.99 -10.45 16.54
C THR A 229 -16.42 -9.97 16.75
N THR A 230 -16.72 -9.51 17.96
CA THR A 230 -18.00 -8.90 18.31
C THR A 230 -17.80 -7.47 18.79
N SER A 231 -18.75 -6.60 18.46
CA SER A 231 -18.87 -5.23 18.98
C SER A 231 -20.28 -5.05 19.51
N GLY A 232 -20.41 -4.49 20.71
CA GLY A 232 -21.68 -4.44 21.45
C GLY A 232 -22.05 -5.77 22.12
N GLY A 233 -22.93 -5.68 23.12
CA GLY A 233 -23.27 -6.77 24.02
C GLY A 233 -22.27 -6.93 25.17
N THR A 234 -22.69 -7.67 26.20
CA THR A 234 -21.85 -8.00 27.37
C THR A 234 -21.32 -9.43 27.33
N HIS A 235 -21.88 -10.29 26.48
CA HIS A 235 -21.49 -11.68 26.38
C HIS A 235 -20.43 -11.89 25.28
N SER A 236 -19.27 -12.41 25.65
CA SER A 236 -18.16 -12.70 24.74
C SER A 236 -18.26 -14.11 24.15
N ILE A 237 -18.00 -14.26 22.85
CA ILE A 237 -17.91 -15.57 22.19
C ILE A 237 -16.44 -16.02 22.19
N SER A 238 -16.12 -17.09 22.94
CA SER A 238 -14.76 -17.66 23.00
C SER A 238 -14.48 -18.54 21.77
N PHE A 239 -14.29 -17.90 20.63
CA PHE A 239 -14.10 -18.55 19.34
C PHE A 239 -12.69 -19.15 19.20
N SER A 240 -12.61 -20.39 18.70
CA SER A 240 -11.38 -21.09 18.32
C SER A 240 -11.42 -21.43 16.84
N SER A 241 -10.42 -20.95 16.09
CA SER A 241 -10.30 -21.24 14.65
C SER A 241 -9.81 -22.66 14.35
N LEU A 242 -9.01 -23.23 15.26
CA LEU A 242 -8.40 -24.56 15.16
C LEU A 242 -9.37 -25.68 15.58
N THR A 243 -10.20 -25.40 16.57
CA THR A 243 -11.14 -26.36 17.16
C THR A 243 -12.53 -25.75 17.27
N PRO A 244 -13.17 -25.39 16.13
CA PRO A 244 -14.49 -24.78 16.16
C PRO A 244 -15.51 -25.79 16.69
N ARG A 245 -16.22 -25.39 17.75
CA ARG A 245 -17.36 -26.10 18.29
C ARG A 245 -18.66 -25.44 17.83
N ASP A 246 -19.78 -25.97 18.28
CA ASP A 246 -21.05 -25.26 18.18
C ASP A 246 -21.05 -24.04 19.13
N TYR A 247 -21.16 -22.85 18.55
CA TYR A 247 -21.23 -21.56 19.22
C TYR A 247 -22.63 -20.94 19.16
N SER A 248 -23.66 -21.66 18.69
CA SER A 248 -25.03 -21.14 18.56
C SER A 248 -25.61 -20.63 19.88
N ALA A 249 -25.32 -21.31 20.99
CA ALA A 249 -25.72 -20.87 22.33
C ALA A 249 -25.01 -19.55 22.73
N ASP A 250 -23.70 -19.45 22.47
CA ASP A 250 -22.91 -18.24 22.75
C ASP A 250 -23.35 -17.07 21.85
N PHE A 251 -23.69 -17.36 20.59
CA PHE A 251 -24.24 -16.40 19.64
C PHE A 251 -25.62 -15.90 20.08
N ALA A 252 -26.52 -16.78 20.52
CA ALA A 252 -27.83 -16.41 21.04
C ALA A 252 -27.71 -15.60 22.35
N ALA A 253 -26.76 -15.95 23.23
CA ALA A 253 -26.48 -15.22 24.45
C ALA A 253 -25.89 -13.82 24.18
N TRP A 254 -24.96 -13.71 23.22
CA TRP A 254 -24.46 -12.43 22.71
C TRP A 254 -25.59 -11.56 22.19
N ARG A 255 -26.43 -12.08 21.29
CA ARG A 255 -27.58 -11.37 20.74
C ARG A 255 -28.54 -10.87 21.83
N LYS A 256 -28.85 -11.71 22.81
CA LYS A 256 -29.72 -11.35 23.94
C LYS A 256 -29.10 -10.25 24.82
N SER A 257 -27.78 -10.17 24.89
CA SER A 257 -27.06 -9.17 25.69
C SER A 257 -26.90 -7.79 25.03
N LEU A 258 -27.23 -7.66 23.73
CA LEU A 258 -27.05 -6.42 22.98
C LEU A 258 -27.75 -5.20 23.61
N PRO A 259 -29.01 -5.30 24.10
CA PRO A 259 -29.69 -4.16 24.74
C PRO A 259 -29.01 -3.64 26.01
N ASP A 260 -28.14 -4.43 26.64
CA ASP A 260 -27.47 -4.05 27.89
C ASP A 260 -26.16 -3.27 27.67
N SER A 261 -25.50 -3.45 26.54
CA SER A 261 -24.26 -2.72 26.19
C SER A 261 -24.12 -2.51 24.68
N PRO A 262 -25.02 -1.76 24.04
CA PRO A 262 -24.96 -1.58 22.60
C PRO A 262 -23.87 -0.59 22.20
N ARG A 263 -23.38 -0.73 20.97
CA ARG A 263 -22.35 0.13 20.36
C ARG A 263 -22.87 0.74 19.07
N VAL A 264 -22.25 1.84 18.64
CA VAL A 264 -22.48 2.39 17.30
C VAL A 264 -21.91 1.38 16.29
N VAL A 265 -22.79 0.84 15.46
CA VAL A 265 -22.44 -0.12 14.40
C VAL A 265 -22.39 0.53 13.05
N GLU A 266 -23.21 1.57 12.84
CA GLU A 266 -23.12 2.39 11.64
C GLU A 266 -23.31 3.87 11.95
N LEU A 267 -22.73 4.74 11.13
CA LEU A 267 -22.95 6.18 11.21
C LEU A 267 -23.14 6.75 9.81
N LYS A 268 -23.94 7.80 9.67
CA LYS A 268 -24.10 8.57 8.43
C LYS A 268 -23.56 9.97 8.62
N LEU A 269 -22.92 10.47 7.56
CA LEU A 269 -22.39 11.82 7.52
C LEU A 269 -23.23 12.75 6.64
N ALA A 270 -23.28 14.01 7.05
CA ALA A 270 -23.72 15.13 6.24
C ALA A 270 -22.62 16.20 6.16
N PRO A 271 -22.45 16.88 5.02
CA PRO A 271 -21.52 18.01 4.92
C PRO A 271 -21.80 19.09 5.96
N VAL A 272 -20.74 19.62 6.58
CA VAL A 272 -20.86 20.58 7.71
C VAL A 272 -21.61 21.86 7.34
N PHE A 273 -21.47 22.31 6.10
CA PHE A 273 -22.08 23.55 5.61
C PHE A 273 -23.62 23.50 5.58
N LEU A 274 -24.23 22.30 5.58
CA LEU A 274 -25.69 22.16 5.63
C LEU A 274 -26.29 22.56 6.98
N PHE A 275 -25.46 22.71 8.02
CA PHE A 275 -25.88 23.23 9.33
C PHE A 275 -25.69 24.77 9.43
N VAL A 276 -25.45 25.45 8.31
CA VAL A 276 -25.42 26.91 8.22
C VAL A 276 -26.67 27.39 7.49
N ARG A 277 -27.28 28.49 7.97
CA ARG A 277 -28.45 29.10 7.31
C ARG A 277 -28.07 29.54 5.90
N GLU A 278 -29.02 29.44 4.97
CA GLU A 278 -28.81 29.88 3.59
C GLU A 278 -28.40 31.36 3.52
N GLY A 279 -27.43 31.64 2.66
CA GLY A 279 -26.82 32.96 2.54
C GLY A 279 -25.39 32.89 2.02
N SER A 280 -24.75 34.05 1.90
CA SER A 280 -23.40 34.20 1.36
C SER A 280 -22.36 33.37 2.13
N THR A 281 -22.41 33.37 3.46
CA THR A 281 -21.49 32.57 4.31
C THR A 281 -21.64 31.07 4.07
N ARG A 282 -22.87 30.55 3.88
CA ARG A 282 -23.07 29.14 3.55
C ARG A 282 -22.49 28.81 2.17
N ASN A 283 -22.74 29.65 1.17
CA ASN A 283 -22.23 29.44 -0.18
C ASN A 283 -20.69 29.44 -0.18
N ALA A 284 -20.08 30.40 0.52
CA ALA A 284 -18.63 30.43 0.70
C ALA A 284 -18.10 29.19 1.43
N LEU A 285 -18.77 28.73 2.49
CA LEU A 285 -18.39 27.51 3.21
C LEU A 285 -18.59 26.25 2.36
N GLU A 286 -19.61 26.21 1.50
CA GLU A 286 -19.84 25.13 0.55
C GLU A 286 -18.77 25.10 -0.54
N GLU A 287 -18.43 26.25 -1.13
CA GLU A 287 -17.31 26.38 -2.08
C GLU A 287 -15.99 25.94 -1.41
N ALA A 288 -15.73 26.40 -0.20
CA ALA A 288 -14.58 25.99 0.59
C ALA A 288 -14.60 24.48 0.89
N TYR A 289 -15.75 23.90 1.22
CA TYR A 289 -15.90 22.47 1.47
C TYR A 289 -15.67 21.66 0.19
N GLN A 290 -16.27 22.05 -0.93
CA GLN A 290 -16.05 21.42 -2.22
C GLN A 290 -14.57 21.49 -2.57
N TRP A 291 -13.94 22.64 -2.37
CA TRP A 291 -12.53 22.83 -2.60
C TRP A 291 -11.64 22.01 -1.66
N TYR A 292 -12.02 21.88 -0.38
CA TYR A 292 -11.30 21.12 0.65
C TYR A 292 -11.41 19.60 0.43
N THR A 293 -12.53 19.12 -0.11
CA THR A 293 -12.84 17.69 -0.26
C THR A 293 -12.59 17.11 -1.66
N SER A 294 -12.36 17.95 -2.69
CA SER A 294 -12.36 17.51 -4.10
C SER A 294 -10.99 17.14 -4.71
N TYR A 295 -9.88 17.18 -3.98
CA TYR A 295 -8.54 17.06 -4.59
C TYR A 295 -7.71 15.87 -4.11
N LYS A 296 -8.04 14.68 -4.64
CA LYS A 296 -7.15 13.51 -4.57
C LYS A 296 -5.89 13.75 -5.44
N ALA A 297 -4.75 13.25 -4.98
CA ALA A 297 -3.49 13.19 -5.71
C ALA A 297 -2.95 11.75 -5.64
N GLU A 298 -3.17 10.95 -6.68
CA GLU A 298 -2.61 9.58 -6.75
C GLU A 298 -1.50 9.54 -7.78
N ILE A 299 -0.37 8.93 -7.42
CA ILE A 299 0.68 8.54 -8.35
C ILE A 299 0.74 7.02 -8.35
N ASP A 300 0.54 6.41 -9.50
CA ASP A 300 0.74 4.97 -9.73
C ASP A 300 1.75 4.84 -10.87
N ALA A 301 3.02 4.67 -10.50
CA ALA A 301 4.13 4.57 -11.44
C ALA A 301 4.64 3.13 -11.46
N ASN A 302 4.81 2.57 -12.64
CA ASN A 302 5.51 1.32 -12.85
C ASN A 302 6.69 1.53 -13.82
N TRP A 303 7.38 0.45 -14.19
CA TRP A 303 8.48 0.52 -15.13
C TRP A 303 8.07 1.16 -16.47
N ALA A 304 6.91 0.82 -17.01
CA ALA A 304 6.53 1.20 -18.36
C ALA A 304 5.91 2.61 -18.44
N GLU A 305 5.12 2.97 -17.45
CA GLU A 305 4.29 4.17 -17.46
C GLU A 305 4.01 4.71 -16.04
N SER A 306 3.55 5.94 -15.97
CA SER A 306 3.01 6.56 -14.76
C SER A 306 1.60 7.08 -14.98
N VAL A 307 0.78 6.97 -13.94
CA VAL A 307 -0.56 7.55 -13.89
C VAL A 307 -0.60 8.51 -12.72
N ILE A 308 -0.78 9.80 -13.02
CA ILE A 308 -0.97 10.86 -12.02
C ILE A 308 -2.42 11.32 -12.11
N VAL A 309 -3.17 11.19 -11.02
CA VAL A 309 -4.58 11.60 -10.92
C VAL A 309 -4.70 12.79 -9.98
N LEU A 310 -5.23 13.90 -10.49
CA LEU A 310 -5.50 15.12 -9.72
C LEU A 310 -6.98 15.50 -9.80
N GLY A 311 -7.60 15.73 -8.64
CA GLY A 311 -8.98 16.23 -8.57
C GLY A 311 -10.04 15.22 -9.00
N ARG A 312 -11.09 15.72 -9.68
CA ARG A 312 -12.18 14.91 -10.29
C ARG A 312 -11.85 14.38 -11.69
N ALA A 313 -10.65 14.67 -12.20
CA ALA A 313 -10.27 14.25 -13.55
C ALA A 313 -10.23 12.72 -13.66
N THR A 314 -10.75 12.20 -14.77
CA THR A 314 -10.58 10.81 -15.18
C THR A 314 -9.09 10.50 -15.33
N ARG A 315 -8.68 9.25 -15.05
CA ARG A 315 -7.31 8.75 -15.25
C ARG A 315 -6.73 9.30 -16.55
N GLN A 316 -5.74 10.18 -16.44
CA GLN A 316 -4.88 10.54 -17.55
C GLN A 316 -3.68 9.59 -17.51
N SER A 317 -3.80 8.48 -18.25
CA SER A 317 -2.63 7.64 -18.55
C SER A 317 -1.73 8.39 -19.53
N SER A 318 -0.42 8.27 -19.36
CA SER A 318 0.54 8.77 -20.34
C SER A 318 0.55 7.86 -21.58
N LEU A 319 -0.49 7.97 -22.43
CA LEU A 319 -0.54 7.26 -23.71
C LEU A 319 0.64 7.61 -24.66
N ASN A 320 1.39 8.69 -24.37
CA ASN A 320 2.45 9.22 -25.23
C ASN A 320 3.89 8.88 -24.79
N ALA A 321 4.11 8.26 -23.63
CA ALA A 321 5.47 7.92 -23.17
C ALA A 321 5.99 6.59 -23.73
N ALA A 322 5.09 5.75 -24.27
CA ALA A 322 5.38 4.36 -24.63
C ALA A 322 6.45 4.18 -25.74
N THR A 323 6.87 5.25 -26.43
CA THR A 323 7.77 5.20 -27.60
C THR A 323 9.17 5.81 -27.43
N ASN A 324 9.48 6.59 -26.38
CA ASN A 324 10.63 7.52 -26.41
C ASN A 324 11.80 7.25 -25.43
N GLY A 325 11.85 6.10 -24.76
CA GLY A 325 12.94 5.77 -23.81
C GLY A 325 12.68 6.29 -22.39
N PRO A 326 13.72 6.38 -21.53
CA PRO A 326 13.56 6.83 -20.14
C PRO A 326 12.99 8.24 -20.04
N ALA A 327 12.15 8.51 -19.04
CA ALA A 327 11.60 9.85 -18.81
C ALA A 327 11.34 10.14 -17.32
N LEU A 328 11.46 11.42 -16.96
CA LEU A 328 10.95 12.00 -15.72
C LEU A 328 9.70 12.83 -16.04
N ARG A 329 8.56 12.40 -15.51
CA ARG A 329 7.31 13.14 -15.59
C ARG A 329 7.16 14.01 -14.36
N ALA A 330 7.02 15.32 -14.55
CA ALA A 330 6.80 16.29 -13.50
C ALA A 330 5.44 16.97 -13.70
N VAL A 331 4.63 17.02 -12.65
CA VAL A 331 3.40 17.80 -12.59
C VAL A 331 3.54 18.81 -11.47
N PHE A 332 3.54 20.08 -11.83
CA PHE A 332 3.56 21.19 -10.87
C PHE A 332 2.15 21.69 -10.64
N ILE A 333 1.80 21.87 -9.37
CA ILE A 333 0.51 22.37 -8.94
C ILE A 333 0.74 23.73 -8.31
N ASP A 334 0.25 24.78 -8.95
CA ASP A 334 0.35 26.13 -8.40
C ASP A 334 -0.41 26.22 -7.07
N ASN A 335 0.25 26.72 -6.02
CA ASN A 335 -0.31 26.71 -4.67
C ASN A 335 -1.54 27.64 -4.50
N LYS A 336 -1.81 28.56 -5.44
CA LYS A 336 -2.91 29.53 -5.32
C LYS A 336 -4.08 29.17 -6.22
N SER A 337 -3.78 28.92 -7.49
CA SER A 337 -4.75 28.65 -8.55
C SER A 337 -5.10 27.17 -8.72
N LYS A 338 -4.26 26.25 -8.20
CA LYS A 338 -4.31 24.81 -8.48
C LYS A 338 -4.19 24.46 -9.97
N ASN A 339 -3.78 25.40 -10.80
CA ASN A 339 -3.45 25.11 -12.18
C ASN A 339 -2.28 24.15 -12.20
N THR A 340 -2.44 23.10 -13.00
CA THR A 340 -1.45 22.05 -13.17
C THR A 340 -0.69 22.32 -14.46
N SER A 341 0.64 22.34 -14.39
CA SER A 341 1.48 22.27 -15.57
C SER A 341 2.25 20.96 -15.56
N GLU A 342 2.17 20.21 -16.65
CA GLU A 342 2.85 18.94 -16.83
C GLU A 342 4.02 19.09 -17.80
N SER A 343 5.12 18.41 -17.50
CA SER A 343 6.29 18.32 -18.37
C SER A 343 6.94 16.94 -18.31
N PHE A 344 7.52 16.53 -19.44
CA PHE A 344 8.32 15.32 -19.56
C PHE A 344 9.77 15.70 -19.85
N HIS A 345 10.70 15.07 -19.14
CA HIS A 345 12.12 15.33 -19.23
C HIS A 345 12.85 14.04 -19.57
N TYR A 346 13.49 14.03 -20.74
CA TYR A 346 14.19 12.86 -21.26
C TYR A 346 15.69 13.03 -20.99
N PRO A 347 16.33 12.08 -20.30
CA PRO A 347 17.77 12.10 -20.10
C PRO A 347 18.50 11.85 -21.43
N PRO A 348 19.80 12.14 -21.49
CA PRO A 348 20.63 11.78 -22.63
C PRO A 348 20.58 10.29 -22.97
N ALA A 349 20.93 9.95 -24.21
CA ALA A 349 21.05 8.56 -24.64
C ALA A 349 22.09 7.79 -23.79
N ALA A 350 21.95 6.46 -23.72
CA ALA A 350 22.77 5.62 -22.85
C ALA A 350 24.27 5.61 -23.20
N ASP A 351 24.64 6.04 -24.41
CA ASP A 351 26.01 6.20 -24.91
C ASP A 351 26.53 7.65 -24.80
N ALA A 352 25.71 8.58 -24.30
CA ALA A 352 26.12 9.96 -24.09
C ALA A 352 27.20 10.09 -22.99
N PRO A 353 28.07 11.10 -23.08
CA PRO A 353 29.09 11.37 -22.08
C PRO A 353 28.48 11.88 -20.76
N THR A 354 29.22 11.71 -19.65
CA THR A 354 28.74 12.04 -18.29
C THR A 354 28.34 13.50 -18.11
N ASP A 355 29.03 14.43 -18.77
CA ASP A 355 28.74 15.86 -18.72
C ASP A 355 27.35 16.20 -19.29
N ALA A 356 26.85 15.43 -20.26
CA ALA A 356 25.49 15.58 -20.75
C ALA A 356 24.44 15.22 -19.69
N PHE A 357 24.72 14.21 -18.85
CA PHE A 357 23.85 13.84 -17.73
C PHE A 357 23.90 14.90 -16.62
N ASP A 358 25.08 15.45 -16.32
CA ASP A 358 25.22 16.54 -15.36
C ASP A 358 24.41 17.78 -15.79
N GLN A 359 24.52 18.17 -17.06
CA GLN A 359 23.72 19.27 -17.63
C GLN A 359 22.22 19.02 -17.57
N PHE A 360 21.78 17.78 -17.83
CA PHE A 360 20.39 17.38 -17.70
C PHE A 360 19.88 17.57 -16.25
N TRP A 361 20.67 17.13 -15.27
CA TRP A 361 20.31 17.27 -13.85
C TRP A 361 20.32 18.72 -13.39
N ASP A 362 21.28 19.52 -13.80
CA ASP A 362 21.36 20.95 -13.46
C ASP A 362 20.17 21.72 -14.05
N ALA A 363 19.77 21.42 -15.28
CA ALA A 363 18.59 22.02 -15.91
C ALA A 363 17.30 21.68 -15.15
N LEU A 364 17.13 20.43 -14.74
CA LEU A 364 15.99 20.00 -13.92
C LEU A 364 16.00 20.64 -12.53
N ALA A 365 17.16 20.74 -11.89
CA ALA A 365 17.31 21.41 -10.60
C ALA A 365 16.88 22.88 -10.70
N LEU A 366 17.29 23.56 -11.77
CA LEU A 366 16.91 24.94 -12.03
C LEU A 366 15.39 25.07 -12.24
N LEU A 367 14.75 24.16 -12.99
CA LEU A 367 13.30 24.13 -13.16
C LEU A 367 12.57 23.98 -11.81
N LEU A 368 12.99 23.03 -10.97
CA LEU A 368 12.38 22.83 -9.65
C LEU A 368 12.52 24.07 -8.78
N LYS A 369 13.67 24.75 -8.82
CA LYS A 369 13.90 26.01 -8.09
C LYS A 369 13.04 27.16 -8.63
N GLN A 370 12.89 27.29 -9.95
CA GLN A 370 12.03 28.30 -10.57
C GLN A 370 10.54 28.08 -10.25
N LYS A 371 10.14 26.82 -10.04
CA LYS A 371 8.80 26.43 -9.60
C LYS A 371 8.66 26.39 -8.07
N SER A 372 9.56 27.04 -7.33
CA SER A 372 9.44 27.19 -5.88
C SER A 372 8.06 27.74 -5.51
N GLY A 373 7.42 27.12 -4.51
CA GLY A 373 6.06 27.45 -4.11
C GLY A 373 4.96 26.78 -4.95
N HIS A 374 5.30 25.82 -5.83
CA HIS A 374 4.34 24.86 -6.39
C HIS A 374 4.49 23.52 -5.65
N LYS A 375 3.46 22.65 -5.69
CA LYS A 375 3.63 21.24 -5.32
C LYS A 375 4.09 20.42 -6.50
N LEU A 376 5.03 19.51 -6.22
CA LEU A 376 5.65 18.66 -7.22
C LEU A 376 5.07 17.25 -7.10
N LEU A 377 4.45 16.75 -8.16
CA LEU A 377 4.30 15.31 -8.36
C LEU A 377 5.33 14.87 -9.39
N LEU A 378 6.19 13.94 -9.02
CA LEU A 378 7.24 13.41 -9.89
C LEU A 378 7.10 11.90 -10.00
N ALA A 379 7.29 11.37 -11.20
CA ALA A 379 7.40 9.94 -11.42
C ALA A 379 8.43 9.65 -12.51
N THR A 380 9.17 8.56 -12.35
CA THR A 380 10.05 8.03 -13.39
C THR A 380 9.31 7.02 -14.26
N GLU A 381 9.63 7.00 -15.55
CA GLU A 381 9.17 6.00 -16.51
C GLU A 381 10.40 5.41 -17.22
N ARG A 382 10.46 4.07 -17.32
CA ARG A 382 11.52 3.27 -17.95
C ARG A 382 12.93 3.63 -17.49
N TRP A 383 13.07 3.93 -16.20
CA TRP A 383 14.25 4.59 -15.67
C TRP A 383 15.37 3.61 -15.33
N PRO A 384 16.49 3.61 -16.07
CA PRO A 384 17.55 2.66 -15.88
C PRO A 384 18.09 2.71 -14.45
N ARG A 385 18.36 1.53 -13.90
CA ARG A 385 19.16 1.44 -12.68
C ARG A 385 20.62 1.60 -13.10
N ASP A 386 21.13 2.83 -13.10
CA ASP A 386 22.49 3.17 -13.54
C ASP A 386 22.94 4.44 -12.79
N ALA A 387 24.21 4.51 -12.38
CA ALA A 387 24.76 5.63 -11.62
C ALA A 387 24.61 7.00 -12.33
N ARG A 388 24.63 7.04 -13.66
CA ARG A 388 24.45 8.28 -14.45
C ARG A 388 23.03 8.82 -14.36
N TYR A 389 22.08 7.95 -14.04
CA TYR A 389 20.66 8.25 -13.88
C TYR A 389 20.29 8.52 -12.40
N TYR A 390 21.28 8.70 -11.53
CA TYR A 390 21.09 9.22 -10.19
C TYR A 390 21.15 10.75 -10.18
N PRO A 391 20.26 11.46 -9.45
CA PRO A 391 20.27 12.91 -9.37
C PRO A 391 21.62 13.48 -8.92
N GLY A 392 22.17 14.42 -9.69
CA GLY A 392 23.34 15.21 -9.29
C GLY A 392 23.08 16.05 -8.04
N ARG A 393 24.14 16.64 -7.46
CA ARG A 393 24.06 17.39 -6.19
C ARG A 393 22.98 18.47 -6.20
N ALA A 394 22.95 19.32 -7.24
CA ALA A 394 21.99 20.42 -7.34
C ALA A 394 20.53 19.91 -7.42
N MET A 395 20.31 18.82 -8.16
CA MET A 395 18.99 18.20 -8.26
C MET A 395 18.58 17.52 -6.96
N ARG A 396 19.51 16.87 -6.26
CA ARG A 396 19.26 16.27 -4.94
C ARG A 396 18.83 17.31 -3.92
N GLU A 397 19.52 18.45 -3.87
CA GLU A 397 19.11 19.60 -3.05
C GLU A 397 17.72 20.09 -3.44
N ALA A 398 17.45 20.26 -4.73
CA ALA A 398 16.13 20.70 -5.21
C ALA A 398 15.01 19.69 -4.90
N LEU A 399 15.27 18.39 -4.96
CA LEU A 399 14.31 17.34 -4.58
C LEU A 399 13.99 17.39 -3.08
N LEU A 400 15.00 17.57 -2.23
CA LEU A 400 14.81 17.75 -0.77
C LEU A 400 13.98 19.00 -0.47
N ASP A 401 14.27 20.11 -1.14
CA ASP A 401 13.51 21.36 -1.00
C ASP A 401 12.04 21.20 -1.43
N ASN A 402 11.78 20.24 -2.32
CA ASN A 402 10.44 19.85 -2.78
C ASN A 402 9.88 18.60 -2.05
N GLY A 403 10.40 18.29 -0.86
CA GLY A 403 9.82 17.30 0.05
C GLY A 403 10.17 15.84 -0.24
N ALA A 404 11.18 15.55 -1.06
CA ALA A 404 11.78 14.22 -1.12
C ALA A 404 12.46 13.88 0.21
N SER A 405 12.49 12.60 0.57
CA SER A 405 13.12 12.16 1.80
C SER A 405 14.60 11.82 1.59
N ASP A 406 15.45 12.25 2.52
CA ASP A 406 16.88 11.92 2.51
C ASP A 406 17.12 10.40 2.54
N LYS A 407 16.24 9.67 3.23
CA LYS A 407 16.26 8.19 3.27
C LYS A 407 16.09 7.60 1.87
N THR A 408 15.08 8.02 1.12
CA THR A 408 14.81 7.50 -0.22
C THR A 408 15.91 7.88 -1.21
N LEU A 409 16.43 9.12 -1.13
CA LEU A 409 17.53 9.56 -1.98
C LEU A 409 18.85 8.82 -1.70
N LYS A 410 19.16 8.51 -0.44
CA LYS A 410 20.30 7.64 -0.08
C LYS A 410 20.11 6.20 -0.57
N ARG A 411 18.87 5.70 -0.53
CA ARG A 411 18.54 4.38 -1.09
C ARG A 411 18.75 4.35 -2.60
N TRP A 412 18.34 5.40 -3.32
CA TRP A 412 18.58 5.51 -4.76
C TRP A 412 20.08 5.51 -5.07
N GLU A 413 20.86 6.31 -4.34
CA GLU A 413 22.32 6.32 -4.49
C GLU A 413 22.91 4.92 -4.31
N SER A 414 22.56 4.23 -3.21
CA SER A 414 23.02 2.88 -2.90
C SER A 414 22.66 1.87 -4.00
N LEU A 415 21.44 1.96 -4.54
CA LEU A 415 20.98 1.06 -5.60
C LEU A 415 21.70 1.31 -6.94
N ALA A 416 22.15 2.53 -7.23
CA ALA A 416 22.72 2.90 -8.51
C ALA A 416 24.26 2.95 -8.53
N LYS A 417 24.91 3.29 -7.40
CA LYS A 417 26.34 3.61 -7.32
C LYS A 417 27.28 2.55 -7.89
N HIS A 418 26.97 1.27 -7.66
CA HIS A 418 27.78 0.14 -8.11
C HIS A 418 27.21 -0.58 -9.33
N MET A 419 26.05 -0.12 -9.81
CA MET A 419 25.33 -0.75 -10.89
C MET A 419 26.01 -0.46 -12.23
N GLN A 420 26.42 -1.51 -12.93
CA GLN A 420 26.86 -1.43 -14.31
C GLN A 420 25.64 -1.36 -15.25
N PRO A 421 25.78 -0.76 -16.44
CA PRO A 421 24.69 -0.71 -17.42
C PRO A 421 24.11 -2.10 -17.68
N ASN A 422 22.81 -2.27 -17.40
CA ASN A 422 22.11 -3.53 -17.57
C ASN A 422 20.68 -3.26 -18.07
N GLN A 423 20.37 -3.72 -19.28
CA GLN A 423 19.06 -3.50 -19.92
C GLN A 423 17.90 -4.19 -19.21
N GLY A 424 18.19 -5.21 -18.41
CA GLY A 424 17.21 -5.91 -17.59
C GLY A 424 17.05 -5.31 -16.19
N ALA A 425 17.76 -4.24 -15.84
CA ALA A 425 17.70 -3.61 -14.52
C ALA A 425 16.97 -2.26 -14.59
N GLY A 426 15.94 -2.11 -13.77
CA GLY A 426 15.11 -0.91 -13.74
C GLY A 426 14.87 -0.37 -12.35
N LEU A 427 14.44 0.87 -12.28
CA LEU A 427 14.08 1.56 -11.06
C LEU A 427 12.83 2.41 -11.28
N THR A 428 11.99 2.50 -10.26
CA THR A 428 10.82 3.38 -10.24
C THR A 428 10.90 4.24 -8.99
N TYR A 429 10.89 5.56 -9.19
CA TYR A 429 10.77 6.58 -8.17
C TYR A 429 9.47 7.35 -8.38
N ALA A 430 8.80 7.66 -7.27
CA ALA A 430 7.69 8.59 -7.27
C ALA A 430 7.79 9.53 -6.06
N LEU A 431 7.34 10.77 -6.24
CA LEU A 431 7.32 11.82 -5.22
C LEU A 431 6.01 12.58 -5.30
N ALA A 432 5.27 12.61 -4.20
CA ALA A 432 4.24 13.59 -3.91
C ALA A 432 4.83 14.62 -2.93
N GLY A 433 5.47 15.61 -3.52
CA GLY A 433 6.38 16.55 -2.87
C GLY A 433 5.69 17.75 -2.24
N ASN A 434 6.15 18.08 -1.03
CA ASN A 434 5.80 19.29 -0.30
C ASN A 434 6.95 20.29 -0.35
N ASP A 435 7.12 21.11 0.70
CA ASP A 435 8.33 21.90 0.93
C ASP A 435 9.17 21.21 2.02
N LEU A 436 10.41 21.64 2.23
CA LEU A 436 11.30 21.03 3.22
C LEU A 436 10.72 21.01 4.65
N GLU A 437 9.91 22.01 5.00
CA GLU A 437 9.31 22.16 6.34
C GLU A 437 8.14 21.20 6.58
N VAL A 438 7.45 20.76 5.50
CA VAL A 438 6.32 19.84 5.55
C VAL A 438 6.71 18.54 4.84
N PRO A 439 6.76 17.38 5.52
CA PRO A 439 7.21 16.14 4.87
C PRO A 439 6.35 15.82 3.65
N GLY A 440 7.00 15.60 2.51
CA GLY A 440 6.38 14.99 1.34
C GLY A 440 6.23 13.48 1.51
N VAL A 441 5.80 12.81 0.45
CA VAL A 441 5.75 11.34 0.39
C VAL A 441 6.52 10.91 -0.83
N ASP A 442 7.51 10.03 -0.65
CA ASP A 442 8.19 9.39 -1.77
C ASP A 442 8.30 7.89 -1.59
N GLY A 443 8.67 7.22 -2.68
CA GLY A 443 8.91 5.80 -2.71
C GLY A 443 9.85 5.44 -3.84
N LEU A 444 10.60 4.36 -3.64
CA LEU A 444 11.61 3.90 -4.58
C LEU A 444 11.72 2.39 -4.55
N ILE A 445 11.69 1.78 -5.73
CA ILE A 445 11.94 0.34 -5.84
C ILE A 445 12.74 0.04 -7.11
N ALA A 446 13.64 -0.92 -7.00
CA ALA A 446 14.44 -1.43 -8.10
C ALA A 446 14.04 -2.87 -8.42
N GLY A 447 14.18 -3.24 -9.69
CA GLY A 447 13.79 -4.54 -10.21
C GLY A 447 14.71 -5.05 -11.29
N PHE A 448 14.57 -6.35 -11.56
CA PHE A 448 15.11 -7.03 -12.73
C PHE A 448 14.00 -7.73 -13.51
N GLY A 449 14.17 -7.81 -14.82
CA GLY A 449 13.25 -8.46 -15.76
C GLY A 449 13.57 -8.08 -17.21
N LYS A 450 12.86 -8.66 -18.15
CA LYS A 450 12.82 -8.25 -19.55
C LYS A 450 11.88 -7.04 -19.69
N PRO A 451 12.34 -5.90 -20.22
CA PRO A 451 11.49 -4.75 -20.50
C PRO A 451 10.27 -5.13 -21.33
N GLY A 452 9.07 -4.74 -20.88
CA GLY A 452 7.81 -5.03 -21.58
C GLY A 452 7.21 -6.41 -21.31
N TYR A 453 7.88 -7.27 -20.52
CA TYR A 453 7.37 -8.58 -20.15
C TYR A 453 7.20 -8.72 -18.63
N ASP A 454 8.30 -8.73 -17.88
CA ASP A 454 8.32 -9.02 -16.43
C ASP A 454 9.15 -8.02 -15.61
N LEU A 455 9.81 -7.03 -16.25
CA LEU A 455 10.41 -5.91 -15.52
C LEU A 455 9.31 -4.95 -15.04
N ASN A 456 8.99 -5.00 -13.75
CA ASN A 456 7.87 -4.23 -13.19
C ASN A 456 8.11 -3.62 -11.78
N PRO A 457 9.21 -2.86 -11.54
CA PRO A 457 9.27 -1.96 -10.38
C PRO A 457 8.09 -0.98 -10.40
N ARG A 458 7.32 -0.94 -9.33
CA ARG A 458 6.10 -0.15 -9.15
C ARG A 458 6.11 0.58 -7.82
N VAL A 459 5.86 1.88 -7.88
CA VAL A 459 5.62 2.75 -6.73
C VAL A 459 4.23 3.34 -6.82
N LYS A 460 3.42 3.17 -5.77
CA LYS A 460 2.12 3.81 -5.65
C LYS A 460 2.09 4.73 -4.43
N ILE A 461 1.76 6.00 -4.67
CA ILE A 461 1.55 7.02 -3.65
C ILE A 461 0.10 7.46 -3.68
N SER A 462 -0.57 7.31 -2.54
CA SER A 462 -1.91 7.85 -2.33
C SER A 462 -1.80 9.09 -1.46
N ALA A 463 -2.08 10.25 -2.03
CA ALA A 463 -2.06 11.53 -1.36
C ALA A 463 -3.30 12.38 -1.71
N ARG A 464 -3.40 13.54 -1.07
CA ARG A 464 -4.41 14.55 -1.37
C ARG A 464 -3.85 15.94 -1.16
N LEU A 465 -4.33 16.90 -1.94
CA LEU A 465 -4.08 18.31 -1.63
C LEU A 465 -4.92 18.66 -0.40
N SER A 466 -4.26 19.22 0.59
CA SER A 466 -4.80 19.76 1.83
C SER A 466 -4.11 21.09 2.10
N HIS A 467 -4.52 21.78 3.16
CA HIS A 467 -3.89 23.04 3.56
C HIS A 467 -3.44 22.95 5.00
N ASP A 468 -2.33 23.62 5.30
CA ASP A 468 -1.94 23.83 6.68
C ASP A 468 -2.74 24.97 7.33
N SER A 469 -2.49 25.19 8.62
CA SER A 469 -3.11 26.27 9.41
C SER A 469 -2.71 27.67 8.95
N LEU A 470 -1.78 27.79 7.99
CA LEU A 470 -1.35 29.05 7.38
C LEU A 470 -1.96 29.25 5.97
N GLY A 471 -2.78 28.32 5.48
CA GLY A 471 -3.37 28.40 4.15
C GLY A 471 -2.40 28.07 3.02
N LYS A 472 -1.26 27.41 3.31
CA LYS A 472 -0.40 26.85 2.27
C LYS A 472 -0.95 25.49 1.84
N VAL A 473 -1.01 25.26 0.52
CA VAL A 473 -1.25 23.91 -0.02
C VAL A 473 -0.19 22.97 0.54
N LYS A 474 -0.57 21.73 0.84
CA LYS A 474 0.31 20.60 1.12
C LYS A 474 -0.32 19.31 0.59
N LEU A 475 0.50 18.37 0.16
CA LEU A 475 0.09 17.00 -0.10
C LEU A 475 0.12 16.23 1.22
N VAL A 476 -0.97 15.55 1.55
CA VAL A 476 -1.06 14.71 2.76
C VAL A 476 -1.22 13.27 2.32
N GLN A 477 -0.41 12.38 2.87
CA GLN A 477 -0.51 10.95 2.64
C GLN A 477 -1.87 10.43 3.10
N THR A 478 -2.58 9.71 2.23
CA THR A 478 -3.89 9.10 2.57
C THR A 478 -3.81 7.58 2.67
N GLY A 479 -2.65 6.99 2.36
CA GLY A 479 -2.39 5.56 2.44
C GLY A 479 -0.89 5.30 2.36
N LYS A 480 -0.46 4.13 2.84
CA LYS A 480 0.96 3.76 2.83
C LYS A 480 1.50 3.73 1.40
N THR A 481 2.73 4.20 1.20
CA THR A 481 3.45 4.02 -0.07
C THR A 481 3.62 2.53 -0.36
N ILE A 482 3.21 2.10 -1.55
CA ILE A 482 3.39 0.73 -2.01
C ILE A 482 4.62 0.70 -2.91
N GLU A 483 5.53 -0.22 -2.61
CA GLU A 483 6.74 -0.50 -3.38
C GLU A 483 6.74 -2.00 -3.69
N ASP A 484 6.53 -2.34 -4.96
CA ASP A 484 6.50 -3.71 -5.47
C ASP A 484 7.40 -3.79 -6.70
N THR A 485 8.09 -4.90 -6.90
CA THR A 485 8.91 -5.09 -8.10
C THR A 485 8.63 -6.38 -8.83
N GLN A 486 7.91 -7.32 -8.21
CA GLN A 486 7.70 -8.68 -8.73
C GLN A 486 8.99 -9.46 -9.08
N THR A 487 10.17 -8.87 -8.87
CA THR A 487 11.47 -9.48 -9.12
C THR A 487 11.77 -10.52 -8.05
N ILE A 488 12.01 -11.73 -8.51
CA ILE A 488 12.43 -12.84 -7.67
C ILE A 488 13.96 -12.86 -7.62
N LEU A 489 14.51 -12.70 -6.42
CA LEU A 489 15.95 -12.78 -6.16
C LEU A 489 16.26 -14.04 -5.37
N TYR A 490 17.51 -14.49 -5.48
CA TYR A 490 17.98 -15.69 -4.83
C TYR A 490 19.26 -15.42 -4.07
N ARG A 491 19.38 -16.03 -2.89
CA ARG A 491 20.66 -16.27 -2.24
C ARG A 491 21.13 -17.67 -2.62
N VAL A 492 22.30 -17.77 -3.25
CA VAL A 492 22.89 -19.04 -3.68
C VAL A 492 23.86 -19.53 -2.61
N ARG A 493 23.57 -20.68 -2.00
CA ARG A 493 24.31 -21.23 -0.85
C ARG A 493 24.93 -22.58 -1.18
N ASN A 494 26.07 -22.84 -0.55
CA ASN A 494 26.72 -24.13 -0.58
C ASN A 494 26.02 -25.12 0.39
N ASN A 495 25.94 -26.40 0.04
CA ASN A 495 25.42 -27.48 0.86
C ASN A 495 26.42 -28.03 1.91
N THR A 496 27.66 -27.51 1.97
CA THR A 496 28.70 -27.97 2.90
C THR A 496 29.00 -26.96 4.03
N GLY A 497 29.50 -27.47 5.18
CA GLY A 497 29.94 -26.66 6.31
C GLY A 497 28.85 -25.73 6.86
N ASP A 498 29.19 -24.48 7.16
CA ASP A 498 28.26 -23.43 7.63
C ASP A 498 27.35 -22.86 6.53
N HIS A 499 27.25 -23.52 5.38
CA HIS A 499 26.42 -23.11 4.23
C HIS A 499 26.67 -21.66 3.76
N PRO A 500 27.93 -21.30 3.41
CA PRO A 500 28.26 -19.96 2.96
C PRO A 500 27.50 -19.61 1.66
N ALA A 501 27.20 -18.32 1.51
CA ALA A 501 26.54 -17.76 0.36
C ALA A 501 27.54 -17.14 -0.62
N LEU A 502 27.21 -17.24 -1.91
CA LEU A 502 27.89 -16.55 -3.00
C LEU A 502 27.66 -15.04 -2.88
N ALA A 503 28.72 -14.26 -2.75
CA ALA A 503 28.63 -12.82 -2.51
C ALA A 503 29.69 -12.02 -3.26
N VAL A 504 29.40 -10.76 -3.52
CA VAL A 504 30.40 -9.78 -4.00
C VAL A 504 31.38 -9.46 -2.88
N ASP A 505 32.68 -9.42 -3.18
CA ASP A 505 33.70 -8.95 -2.24
C ASP A 505 33.50 -7.44 -1.94
N PRO A 506 33.32 -7.04 -0.66
CA PRO A 506 33.15 -5.64 -0.29
C PRO A 506 34.32 -4.73 -0.70
N GLN A 507 35.54 -5.27 -0.77
CA GLN A 507 36.76 -4.53 -1.12
C GLN A 507 37.02 -4.50 -2.63
N ASN A 508 36.54 -5.51 -3.36
CA ASN A 508 36.68 -5.60 -4.80
C ASN A 508 35.39 -6.11 -5.46
N LYS A 509 34.55 -5.17 -5.91
CA LYS A 509 33.22 -5.46 -6.46
C LYS A 509 33.21 -6.30 -7.75
N THR A 510 34.36 -6.59 -8.35
CA THR A 510 34.46 -7.51 -9.49
C THR A 510 34.75 -8.96 -9.06
N ARG A 511 35.06 -9.20 -7.79
CA ARG A 511 35.39 -10.53 -7.25
C ARG A 511 34.22 -11.10 -6.47
N VAL A 512 34.17 -12.42 -6.45
CA VAL A 512 33.14 -13.19 -5.76
C VAL A 512 33.77 -14.03 -4.65
N VAL A 513 33.20 -13.92 -3.46
CA VAL A 513 33.65 -14.58 -2.24
C VAL A 513 32.54 -15.44 -1.65
N MET A 514 32.95 -16.42 -0.86
CA MET A 514 32.09 -17.26 -0.05
C MET A 514 32.08 -16.71 1.37
N GLN A 515 30.92 -16.26 1.83
CA GLN A 515 30.79 -15.64 3.15
C GLN A 515 29.54 -16.12 3.88
N ALA A 516 29.49 -15.89 5.20
CA ALA A 516 28.31 -16.21 5.99
C ALA A 516 27.07 -15.46 5.47
N PRO A 517 25.88 -16.10 5.41
CA PRO A 517 24.65 -15.44 4.99
C PRO A 517 24.33 -14.22 5.87
N ASP A 518 24.05 -13.08 5.25
CA ASP A 518 23.71 -11.83 5.91
C ASP A 518 22.50 -11.22 5.19
N THR A 519 21.36 -11.15 5.89
CA THR A 519 20.09 -10.61 5.39
C THR A 519 20.12 -9.11 5.11
N SER A 520 21.21 -8.41 5.37
CA SER A 520 21.36 -7.00 5.02
C SER A 520 22.32 -6.75 3.85
N ASN A 521 23.00 -7.80 3.36
CA ASN A 521 24.03 -7.65 2.34
C ASN A 521 23.46 -7.80 0.91
N PRO A 522 23.32 -6.70 0.15
CA PRO A 522 22.81 -6.76 -1.22
C PRO A 522 23.73 -7.53 -2.18
N GLY A 523 25.03 -7.63 -1.88
CA GLY A 523 26.00 -8.36 -2.67
C GLY A 523 25.77 -9.88 -2.68
N GLN A 524 24.88 -10.41 -1.82
CA GLN A 524 24.48 -11.83 -1.77
C GLN A 524 23.23 -12.15 -2.59
N LEU A 525 22.56 -11.16 -3.16
CA LEU A 525 21.34 -11.35 -3.91
C LEU A 525 21.64 -11.47 -5.40
N TRP A 526 21.03 -12.47 -6.04
CA TRP A 526 21.24 -12.81 -7.45
C TRP A 526 19.92 -12.93 -8.18
N TYR A 527 19.84 -12.31 -9.36
CA TYR A 527 18.77 -12.53 -10.33
C TYR A 527 19.19 -13.64 -11.28
N MET A 528 18.31 -14.62 -11.50
CA MET A 528 18.61 -15.85 -12.25
C MET A 528 17.62 -16.05 -13.41
N PRO A 529 17.67 -15.24 -14.48
CA PRO A 529 16.77 -15.37 -15.61
C PRO A 529 17.08 -16.66 -16.38
N GLU A 530 16.06 -17.45 -16.66
CA GLU A 530 16.15 -18.56 -17.62
C GLU A 530 16.17 -18.01 -19.06
N LEU A 531 17.10 -18.53 -19.85
CA LEU A 531 17.29 -18.16 -21.25
C LEU A 531 16.47 -19.12 -22.14
N GLU A 532 16.05 -18.62 -23.30
CA GLU A 532 15.54 -19.51 -24.33
C GLU A 532 16.68 -20.40 -24.82
N LYS A 533 16.50 -21.73 -24.81
CA LYS A 533 17.54 -22.75 -25.06
C LYS A 533 18.50 -22.34 -26.18
N PRO A 534 19.66 -21.73 -25.85
CA PRO A 534 20.54 -21.18 -26.87
C PRO A 534 21.32 -22.30 -27.58
N TYR A 535 21.45 -23.44 -26.89
CA TYR A 535 22.19 -24.63 -27.32
C TYR A 535 21.43 -25.91 -26.97
N PRO A 536 21.35 -26.92 -27.86
CA PRO A 536 20.64 -28.19 -27.62
C PRO A 536 21.15 -28.99 -26.41
N GLU A 537 22.43 -28.86 -26.09
CA GLU A 537 23.11 -29.56 -25.00
C GLU A 537 22.88 -28.93 -23.63
N ILE A 538 22.35 -27.70 -23.57
CA ILE A 538 22.04 -27.00 -22.33
C ILE A 538 20.57 -27.24 -21.97
N ASN A 539 20.34 -27.84 -20.79
CA ASN A 539 18.99 -28.20 -20.38
C ASN A 539 18.25 -27.00 -19.77
N ASN A 540 18.87 -26.30 -18.83
CA ASN A 540 18.28 -25.14 -18.13
C ASN A 540 19.28 -23.98 -18.13
N PRO A 541 19.41 -23.26 -19.26
CA PRO A 541 20.35 -22.15 -19.38
C PRO A 541 19.89 -20.97 -18.52
N ILE A 542 20.77 -20.47 -17.67
CA ILE A 542 20.52 -19.30 -16.82
C ILE A 542 21.71 -18.34 -16.85
N LEU A 543 21.45 -17.09 -16.51
CA LEU A 543 22.48 -16.15 -16.06
C LEU A 543 22.48 -16.08 -14.54
N LEU A 544 23.60 -15.71 -13.96
CA LEU A 544 23.66 -15.27 -12.57
C LEU A 544 24.06 -13.79 -12.56
N ILE A 545 23.07 -12.92 -12.42
CA ILE A 545 23.24 -11.47 -12.38
C ILE A 545 23.24 -11.01 -10.94
N ASN A 546 24.29 -10.34 -10.49
CA ASN A 546 24.36 -9.84 -9.13
C ASN A 546 23.47 -8.60 -8.94
N TYR A 547 22.69 -8.56 -7.86
CA TYR A 547 21.75 -7.47 -7.59
C TYR A 547 22.41 -6.13 -7.29
N GLU A 548 23.58 -6.11 -6.64
CA GLU A 548 24.30 -4.87 -6.30
C GLU A 548 24.94 -4.25 -7.54
N THR A 549 25.58 -5.07 -8.38
CA THR A 549 26.45 -4.61 -9.47
C THR A 549 25.84 -4.72 -10.87
N GLY A 550 24.75 -5.49 -11.03
CA GLY A 550 24.13 -5.79 -12.33
C GLY A 550 25.00 -6.57 -13.29
N SER A 551 26.15 -7.05 -12.83
CA SER A 551 27.12 -7.80 -13.61
C SER A 551 26.86 -9.29 -13.51
N CYS A 552 27.25 -10.05 -14.54
CA CYS A 552 27.10 -11.49 -14.56
C CYS A 552 28.30 -12.21 -13.95
N LEU A 553 28.05 -13.35 -13.31
CA LEU A 553 29.09 -14.28 -12.86
C LEU A 553 29.71 -14.99 -14.06
N GLN A 554 31.04 -14.91 -14.17
CA GLN A 554 31.85 -15.61 -15.17
C GLN A 554 32.91 -16.49 -14.49
N GLY A 555 33.08 -17.71 -15.00
CA GLY A 555 34.16 -18.61 -14.62
C GLY A 555 35.43 -18.36 -15.44
N MET A 556 36.60 -18.63 -14.86
CA MET A 556 37.89 -18.43 -15.53
C MET A 556 38.51 -19.76 -15.97
N LEU A 557 39.04 -19.83 -17.19
CA LEU A 557 39.62 -21.04 -17.78
C LEU A 557 40.88 -21.54 -17.07
N ASP A 558 41.62 -20.64 -16.44
CA ASP A 558 42.78 -20.97 -15.61
C ASP A 558 42.38 -21.58 -14.25
N HIS A 559 41.07 -21.81 -14.03
CA HIS A 559 40.49 -22.26 -12.77
C HIS A 559 40.78 -21.30 -11.60
N GLY A 560 41.07 -20.04 -11.93
CA GLY A 560 41.16 -18.94 -10.99
C GLY A 560 39.80 -18.53 -10.43
N ASP A 561 39.79 -17.41 -9.74
CA ASP A 561 38.57 -16.88 -9.12
C ASP A 561 37.56 -16.48 -10.18
N CYS A 562 36.31 -16.89 -9.97
CA CYS A 562 35.17 -16.35 -10.70
C CYS A 562 35.10 -14.82 -10.50
N ARG A 563 34.69 -14.13 -11.56
CA ARG A 563 34.61 -12.67 -11.60
C ARG A 563 33.26 -12.21 -12.10
N LEU A 564 32.95 -10.95 -11.79
CA LEU A 564 31.78 -10.25 -12.27
C LEU A 564 32.15 -9.42 -13.50
N HIS A 565 31.40 -9.63 -14.58
CA HIS A 565 31.62 -8.97 -15.85
C HIS A 565 30.35 -8.22 -16.30
N PRO A 566 30.49 -6.98 -16.84
CA PRO A 566 29.35 -6.24 -17.38
C PRO A 566 28.66 -7.00 -18.51
N ILE A 567 27.33 -6.87 -18.58
CA ILE A 567 26.55 -7.46 -19.67
C ILE A 567 26.74 -6.61 -20.92
N LYS A 568 27.37 -7.18 -21.96
CA LYS A 568 27.50 -6.50 -23.25
C LYS A 568 26.23 -6.65 -24.08
N PRO A 569 25.83 -5.63 -24.86
CA PRO A 569 24.77 -5.77 -25.86
C PRO A 569 25.15 -6.80 -26.94
N GLY A 570 24.24 -7.71 -27.29
CA GLY A 570 24.44 -8.69 -28.37
C GLY A 570 24.32 -10.14 -27.92
N ARG A 571 24.87 -11.07 -28.73
CA ARG A 571 24.91 -12.50 -28.40
C ARG A 571 25.80 -12.66 -27.16
N GLN A 572 25.23 -13.15 -26.07
CA GLN A 572 25.95 -13.38 -24.83
C GLN A 572 27.20 -14.21 -25.13
N GLU A 573 28.36 -13.75 -24.66
CA GLU A 573 29.60 -14.52 -24.74
C GLU A 573 29.35 -15.84 -23.99
N ASP A 574 29.69 -16.98 -24.61
CA ASP A 574 29.33 -18.32 -24.12
C ASP A 574 29.83 -18.60 -22.67
N ASP A 575 30.81 -17.82 -22.20
CA ASP A 575 31.41 -17.84 -20.87
C ASP A 575 30.49 -17.39 -19.72
N VAL A 576 29.31 -16.86 -20.03
CA VAL A 576 28.39 -16.24 -19.06
C VAL A 576 27.17 -17.14 -18.76
N ILE A 577 26.96 -18.20 -19.56
CA ILE A 577 25.78 -19.07 -19.48
C ILE A 577 26.05 -20.27 -18.57
N TRP A 578 25.16 -20.48 -17.60
CA TRP A 578 25.21 -21.61 -16.67
C TRP A 578 24.04 -22.56 -16.93
N ASP A 579 24.30 -23.86 -17.02
CA ASP A 579 23.29 -24.92 -17.04
C ASP A 579 22.97 -25.33 -15.60
N ARG A 580 21.77 -25.01 -15.14
CA ARG A 580 21.27 -25.41 -13.81
C ARG A 580 20.78 -26.86 -13.86
N ARG A 581 21.52 -27.77 -13.26
CA ARG A 581 21.16 -29.20 -13.22
C ARG A 581 20.71 -29.61 -11.83
N GLY A 582 19.43 -29.95 -11.68
CA GLY A 582 18.81 -30.31 -10.40
C GLY A 582 17.64 -29.40 -10.03
N GLY A 583 16.91 -29.79 -8.98
CA GLY A 583 15.76 -29.05 -8.44
C GLY A 583 16.19 -28.06 -7.35
N ASP A 584 15.82 -28.38 -6.11
CA ASP A 584 16.14 -27.57 -4.91
C ASP A 584 17.64 -27.54 -4.60
N VAL A 585 18.27 -28.69 -4.86
CA VAL A 585 19.71 -28.89 -4.81
C VAL A 585 20.19 -29.08 -6.25
N PHE A 586 21.11 -28.24 -6.70
CA PHE A 586 21.54 -28.18 -8.10
C PHE A 586 23.05 -27.96 -8.26
N HIS A 587 23.54 -28.29 -9.45
CA HIS A 587 24.87 -27.90 -9.92
C HIS A 587 24.76 -26.76 -10.93
N LEU A 588 25.75 -25.86 -10.89
CA LEU A 588 25.94 -24.83 -11.89
C LEU A 588 27.07 -25.25 -12.81
N LEU A 589 26.69 -25.76 -13.99
CA LEU A 589 27.63 -26.20 -15.00
C LEU A 589 27.84 -25.06 -16.01
N MET A 590 29.06 -24.60 -16.16
CA MET A 590 29.43 -23.68 -17.23
C MET A 590 29.57 -24.48 -18.53
N VAL A 591 28.74 -24.17 -19.52
CA VAL A 591 28.69 -24.92 -20.79
C VAL A 591 29.41 -24.13 -21.87
N TYR A 592 30.71 -24.41 -21.94
CA TYR A 592 31.60 -24.27 -23.10
C TYR A 592 32.22 -22.93 -23.49
N TYR A 593 33.54 -22.91 -23.30
CA TYR A 593 34.52 -22.37 -24.23
C TYR A 593 35.56 -23.47 -24.49
N HIS A 594 35.61 -24.03 -25.72
CA HIS A 594 36.48 -25.13 -26.17
C HIS A 594 36.38 -26.49 -25.44
N MET A 595 35.52 -27.43 -25.83
CA MET A 595 35.75 -28.85 -25.48
C MET A 595 35.29 -29.32 -24.07
N ARG A 596 35.20 -28.36 -23.12
CA ARG A 596 35.32 -28.61 -21.68
C ARG A 596 34.11 -28.15 -20.88
N SER A 597 33.58 -29.06 -20.06
CA SER A 597 32.54 -28.78 -19.07
C SER A 597 33.19 -28.47 -17.72
N LEU A 598 32.87 -27.29 -17.16
CA LEU A 598 33.37 -26.84 -15.85
C LEU A 598 32.21 -26.65 -14.86
N CYS A 599 32.45 -26.88 -13.58
CA CYS A 599 31.46 -26.70 -12.51
C CYS A 599 31.88 -25.58 -11.56
N LEU A 600 30.93 -24.74 -11.15
CA LEU A 600 31.16 -23.78 -10.07
C LEU A 600 31.55 -24.53 -8.79
N THR A 601 32.63 -24.07 -8.15
CA THR A 601 33.14 -24.62 -6.91
C THR A 601 33.56 -23.54 -5.90
N GLN A 602 33.73 -23.93 -4.65
CA GLN A 602 34.34 -23.14 -3.59
C GLN A 602 35.75 -23.69 -3.38
N VAL A 603 36.71 -22.80 -3.30
CA VAL A 603 38.06 -23.08 -2.80
C VAL A 603 38.25 -22.13 -1.63
N GLU A 604 38.45 -22.63 -0.41
CA GLU A 604 38.54 -21.76 0.78
C GLU A 604 37.39 -20.72 0.86
N LYS A 605 37.67 -19.42 0.72
CA LYS A 605 36.68 -18.32 0.72
C LYS A 605 36.40 -17.74 -0.67
N ARG A 606 36.88 -18.35 -1.75
CA ARG A 606 36.75 -17.87 -3.13
C ARG A 606 35.83 -18.78 -3.94
N ALA A 607 35.06 -18.18 -4.85
CA ALA A 607 34.31 -18.92 -5.87
C ALA A 607 35.22 -19.13 -7.10
N ALA A 608 35.26 -20.35 -7.64
CA ALA A 608 36.11 -20.73 -8.76
C ALA A 608 35.39 -21.77 -9.65
N VAL A 609 36.03 -22.19 -10.74
CA VAL A 609 35.54 -23.29 -11.59
C VAL A 609 36.54 -24.44 -11.64
N ARG A 610 36.05 -25.64 -11.93
CA ARG A 610 36.85 -26.88 -11.98
C ARG A 610 36.31 -27.87 -13.01
N PRO A 611 37.07 -28.90 -13.42
CA PRO A 611 36.56 -29.97 -14.29
C PRO A 611 35.30 -30.64 -13.75
N TRP A 612 34.35 -30.89 -14.64
CA TRP A 612 33.10 -31.58 -14.31
C TRP A 612 33.37 -33.05 -13.93
N ARG A 613 32.71 -33.53 -12.85
CA ARG A 613 32.77 -34.92 -12.31
C ARG A 613 34.05 -35.34 -11.58
N GLU A 614 34.99 -34.44 -11.30
CA GLU A 614 35.97 -34.73 -10.25
C GLU A 614 35.21 -34.99 -8.90
N PRO A 615 35.71 -35.86 -8.00
CA PRO A 615 34.99 -36.26 -6.79
C PRO A 615 35.04 -35.19 -5.70
N HIS A 616 33.90 -34.55 -5.46
CA HIS A 616 33.71 -33.55 -4.40
C HIS A 616 32.25 -33.11 -4.41
N GLY A 617 31.52 -33.54 -3.37
CA GLY A 617 30.08 -33.40 -3.19
C GLY A 617 29.61 -31.98 -2.91
N MET A 618 29.90 -31.06 -3.84
CA MET A 618 29.36 -29.71 -3.78
C MET A 618 28.07 -29.63 -4.57
N ASP A 619 27.00 -29.39 -3.82
CA ASP A 619 25.72 -29.01 -4.36
C ASP A 619 25.37 -27.60 -3.90
N TRP A 620 24.64 -26.89 -4.76
CA TRP A 620 24.14 -25.55 -4.47
C TRP A 620 22.66 -25.62 -4.15
N LEU A 621 22.22 -24.76 -3.25
CA LEU A 621 20.81 -24.53 -2.98
C LEU A 621 20.50 -23.04 -3.12
N ARG A 622 19.28 -22.72 -3.56
CA ARG A 622 18.83 -21.33 -3.69
C ARG A 622 17.72 -21.07 -2.69
N GLU A 623 17.84 -19.94 -2.01
CA GLU A 623 16.84 -19.45 -1.09
C GLU A 623 16.20 -18.20 -1.72
N GLN A 624 14.89 -18.25 -1.97
CA GLN A 624 14.17 -17.11 -2.52
C GLN A 624 14.18 -15.96 -1.51
N GLN A 625 14.46 -14.75 -1.99
CA GLN A 625 14.53 -13.54 -1.19
C GLN A 625 13.71 -12.43 -1.86
N GLN A 626 13.11 -11.58 -1.03
CA GLN A 626 12.56 -10.32 -1.51
C GLN A 626 13.65 -9.24 -1.49
N PRO A 627 13.70 -8.34 -2.48
CA PRO A 627 14.60 -7.19 -2.44
C PRO A 627 14.33 -6.34 -1.20
N HIS A 628 15.39 -5.84 -0.55
CA HIS A 628 15.27 -5.03 0.66
C HIS A 628 14.47 -3.74 0.41
N ARG A 629 13.48 -3.50 1.28
CA ARG A 629 12.61 -2.32 1.31
C ARG A 629 13.19 -1.23 2.22
#